data_AF-A0A2N2AN18-F1
#
_entry.id   AF-A0A2N2AN18-F1
#
_cell.length_a   1.000
_cell.length_b   1.000
_cell.length_c   1.000
_cell.angle_alpha   90.00
_cell.angle_beta   90.00
_cell.angle_gamma   90.00
#
_symmetry.space_group_name_H-M   'P 1'
#
loop_
_entity.id
_entity.type
_entity.pdbx_description
1 polymer ?
#
loop_
_entity_poly.entity_id
_entity_poly.type
_entity_poly.pdbx_seq_one_letter_code
_entity_poly.pdbx_strand_id
1 'polypeptide(L)' 'MATLHECLKELPSDMTLVNLVAARDRVRTAGEWLESVPDEDGYEVRRRMERKSVHTHDKHERVSIGWIGGRNLMNQV' A
#
# COMPACT_ATOMS: atom_id res chain seq x y z
N MET A 1 0.20 9.91 -15.01
CA MET A 1 -0.37 9.58 -13.69
C MET A 1 0.10 8.16 -13.39
N ALA A 2 0.39 7.79 -12.15
CA ALA A 2 0.84 6.43 -11.87
C ALA A 2 -0.38 5.49 -11.86
N THR A 3 -0.20 4.30 -12.43
CA THR A 3 -1.22 3.25 -12.35
C THR A 3 -1.09 2.46 -11.06
N LEU A 4 -2.13 1.70 -10.72
CA LEU A 4 -2.10 0.79 -9.58
C LEU A 4 -1.01 -0.27 -9.75
N HIS A 5 -0.76 -0.77 -10.97
CA HIS A 5 0.33 -1.72 -11.21
C HIS A 5 1.70 -1.07 -11.04
N GLU A 6 1.89 0.16 -11.51
CA GLU A 6 3.15 0.89 -11.29
C GLU A 6 3.40 1.07 -9.80
N CYS A 7 2.38 1.50 -9.05
CA CYS A 7 2.45 1.65 -7.60
C CYS A 7 2.80 0.32 -6.89
N LEU A 8 2.26 -0.81 -7.34
CA LEU A 8 2.56 -2.14 -6.79
C LEU A 8 3.96 -2.63 -7.18
N LYS A 9 4.44 -2.33 -8.38
CA LYS A 9 5.80 -2.65 -8.85
C LYS A 9 6.89 -1.86 -8.13
N GLU A 10 6.57 -0.68 -7.61
CA GLU A 10 7.48 0.11 -6.77
C GLU A 10 7.70 -0.51 -5.38
N LEU A 11 6.88 -1.49 -4.98
CA LEU A 11 6.97 -2.17 -3.69
C LEU A 11 7.68 -3.52 -3.80
N PRO A 12 8.28 -4.00 -2.71
CA PRO A 12 8.79 -5.38 -2.65
C PRO A 12 7.64 -6.36 -2.90
N SER A 13 7.85 -7.34 -3.79
CA SER A 13 6.79 -8.29 -4.16
C SER A 13 6.25 -9.11 -2.98
N ASP A 14 7.04 -9.34 -1.93
CA ASP A 14 6.62 -10.04 -0.71
C ASP A 14 5.94 -9.13 0.32
N MET A 15 5.93 -7.80 0.10
CA MET A 15 5.32 -6.85 1.01
C MET A 15 3.83 -7.14 1.14
N THR A 16 3.39 -7.39 2.37
CA THR A 16 2.01 -7.72 2.68
C THR A 16 1.17 -6.45 2.79
N LEU A 17 0.09 -6.40 2.01
CA LEU A 17 -0.84 -5.28 1.91
C LEU A 17 -2.25 -5.74 2.27
N VAL A 18 -2.94 -4.94 3.10
CA VAL A 18 -4.37 -5.09 3.38
C VAL A 18 -5.16 -4.12 2.51
N ASN A 19 -6.17 -4.61 1.81
CA ASN A 19 -7.12 -3.77 1.08
C ASN A 19 -8.22 -3.25 2.03
N LEU A 20 -8.33 -1.93 2.11
CA LEU A 20 -9.23 -1.20 3.01
C LEU A 20 -10.62 -0.92 2.43
N VAL A 21 -10.81 -1.12 1.13
CA VAL A 21 -12.05 -0.82 0.41
C VAL A 21 -12.86 -2.09 0.17
N ALA A 22 -12.20 -3.25 0.12
CA ALA A 22 -12.87 -4.54 0.04
C ALA A 22 -13.57 -4.88 1.38
N ALA A 23 -14.87 -5.18 1.32
CA ALA A 23 -15.67 -5.59 2.48
C ALA A 23 -15.21 -6.90 3.15
N ARG A 24 -14.29 -7.63 2.52
CA ARG A 24 -13.69 -8.85 3.04
C ARG A 24 -12.18 -8.65 3.07
N ASP A 25 -11.60 -8.73 4.25
CA ASP A 25 -10.16 -8.64 4.53
C ASP A 25 -9.36 -9.47 3.52
N ARG A 26 -8.76 -8.79 2.54
CA ARG A 26 -7.86 -9.39 1.54
C ARG A 26 -6.47 -8.91 1.89
N VAL A 27 -5.88 -9.54 2.90
CA VAL A 27 -4.43 -9.43 3.12
C VAL A 27 -3.75 -10.30 2.07
N ARG A 28 -2.93 -9.68 1.21
CA ARG A 28 -2.17 -10.35 0.16
C ARG A 28 -0.85 -9.63 -0.06
N THR A 29 0.09 -10.30 -0.69
CA THR A 29 1.37 -9.67 -1.08
C THR A 29 1.19 -8.70 -2.24
N ALA A 30 2.12 -7.75 -2.41
CA ALA A 30 2.11 -6.81 -3.53
C ALA A 30 2.16 -7.55 -4.89
N GLY A 31 2.89 -8.67 -4.96
CA GLY A 31 2.91 -9.54 -6.15
C GLY A 31 1.54 -10.15 -6.46
N GLU A 32 0.86 -10.73 -5.47
CA GLU A 32 -0.48 -11.28 -5.65
C GLU A 32 -1.53 -10.22 -6.01
N TRP A 33 -1.36 -8.99 -5.50
CA TRP A 33 -2.21 -7.87 -5.88
C TRP A 33 -1.98 -7.47 -7.33
N LEU A 34 -0.73 -7.43 -7.79
CA LEU A 34 -0.37 -7.06 -9.16
C LEU A 34 -1.05 -7.97 -10.20
N GLU A 35 -1.18 -9.27 -9.90
CA GLU A 35 -1.86 -10.22 -10.78
C GLU A 35 -3.40 -10.14 -10.69
N SER A 36 -3.93 -9.63 -9.59
CA SER A 36 -5.37 -9.68 -9.28
C SER A 36 -6.13 -8.37 -9.50
N VAL A 37 -5.46 -7.22 -9.53
CA VAL A 37 -6.11 -5.91 -9.72
C VAL A 37 -6.07 -5.46 -11.18
N PRO A 38 -7.11 -4.75 -11.65
CA PRO A 38 -7.03 -4.07 -12.93
C PRO A 38 -5.94 -2.99 -12.89
N ASP A 39 -5.31 -2.75 -14.04
CA ASP A 39 -4.38 -1.65 -14.23
C ASP A 39 -5.18 -0.37 -14.46
N GLU A 40 -5.41 0.38 -13.38
CA GLU A 40 -6.13 1.65 -13.41
C GLU A 40 -5.20 2.80 -13.03
N ASP A 41 -5.34 3.93 -13.71
CA ASP A 41 -4.66 5.19 -13.39
C ASP A 41 -5.25 5.89 -12.17
N GLY A 42 -4.47 6.80 -11.57
CA GLY A 42 -4.95 7.72 -10.55
C GLY A 42 -4.57 7.34 -9.13
N TYR A 43 -3.52 6.53 -8.98
CA TYR A 43 -3.02 6.05 -7.70
C TYR A 43 -1.66 6.69 -7.37
N GLU A 44 -1.32 6.65 -6.09
CA GLU A 44 -0.03 7.08 -5.56
C GLU A 44 0.46 6.14 -4.45
N VAL A 45 1.76 5.90 -4.42
CA VAL A 45 2.44 5.28 -3.27
C VAL A 45 2.74 6.35 -2.23
N ARG A 46 2.29 6.12 -1.00
CA ARG A 46 2.50 6.98 0.16
C ARG A 46 3.42 6.27 1.13
N ARG A 47 4.60 6.83 1.37
CA ARG A 47 5.55 6.33 2.38
C ARG A 47 5.58 7.32 3.54
N ARG A 48 5.22 6.86 4.73
CA ARG A 48 5.29 7.68 5.96
C ARG A 48 6.16 6.99 7.00
N MET A 49 7.08 7.75 7.58
CA MET A 49 7.82 7.32 8.76
C MET A 49 6.90 7.46 9.97
N GLU A 50 6.49 6.33 10.54
CA GLU A 50 5.71 6.29 11.76
C GLU A 50 6.61 5.94 12.95
N ARG A 51 6.37 6.61 14.08
CA ARG A 51 7.03 6.28 15.35
C ARG A 51 6.20 5.19 16.02
N LYS A 52 6.78 4.00 16.18
CA LYS A 52 6.08 2.85 16.76
C LYS A 52 5.82 3.01 18.27
N SER A 53 6.72 3.75 18.96
CA SER A 53 6.63 4.05 20.39
C SER A 53 7.25 5.40 20.72
N VAL A 54 6.70 6.15 21.69
CA VAL A 54 7.29 7.41 22.18
C VAL A 54 8.61 7.17 22.94
N HIS A 55 8.78 5.96 23.50
CA HIS A 55 9.91 5.62 24.37
C HIS A 55 11.09 4.94 23.64
N THR A 56 10.85 4.39 22.47
CA THR A 56 11.85 3.68 21.67
C THR A 56 11.94 4.47 20.38
N HIS A 57 13.09 5.03 20.02
CA HIS A 57 13.30 5.80 18.78
C HIS A 57 13.14 4.97 17.49
N ASP A 58 12.36 3.89 17.53
CA ASP A 58 12.03 2.98 16.45
C ASP A 58 11.09 3.69 15.46
N LYS A 59 11.69 4.13 14.36
CA LYS A 59 10.98 4.66 13.19
C LYS A 59 10.80 3.51 12.23
N HIS A 60 9.56 3.17 11.93
CA HIS A 60 9.25 2.21 10.88
C HIS A 60 8.66 2.96 9.69
N GLU A 61 9.09 2.61 8.48
CA GLU A 61 8.43 3.09 7.28
C GLU A 61 7.12 2.32 7.10
N ARG A 62 5.98 3.03 7.11
CA ARG A 62 4.70 2.46 6.70
C ARG A 62 4.40 2.91 5.28
N VAL A 63 4.12 1.93 4.43
CA VAL A 63 3.73 2.15 3.04
C VAL A 63 2.21 2.02 2.90
N SER A 64 1.63 2.81 2.01
CA SER A 64 0.21 2.73 1.64
C SER A 64 0.03 3.09 0.17
N ILE A 65 -1.00 2.54 -0.48
CA ILE A 65 -1.41 2.92 -1.83
C ILE A 65 -2.80 3.57 -1.72
N GLY A 66 -2.97 4.72 -2.34
CA GLY A 66 -4.24 5.45 -2.32
C GLY A 66 -4.52 6.17 -3.61
N TRP A 67 -5.76 6.66 -3.73
CA TRP A 67 -6.14 7.57 -4.82
C TRP A 67 -5.39 8.89 -4.66
N ILE A 68 -4.97 9.51 -5.76
CA ILE A 68 -4.29 10.81 -5.73
C ILE A 68 -5.15 11.84 -5.01
N GLY A 69 -4.65 12.40 -3.91
CA GLY A 69 -5.39 13.35 -3.06
C GLY A 69 -6.61 12.76 -2.32
N GLY A 70 -6.83 11.45 -2.44
CA GLY A 70 -7.97 10.73 -1.88
C GLY A 70 -7.60 9.76 -0.75
N ARG A 71 -8.52 8.82 -0.48
CA ARG A 71 -8.37 7.82 0.58
C ARG A 71 -7.37 6.74 0.21
N ASN A 72 -6.82 6.07 1.22
CA ASN A 72 -6.00 4.87 1.02
C ASN A 72 -6.88 3.71 0.55
N LEU A 73 -6.40 2.99 -0.46
CA LEU A 73 -6.95 1.74 -0.94
C LEU A 73 -6.31 0.55 -0.22
N MET A 74 -4.99 0.59 -0.05
CA MET A 74 -4.20 -0.48 0.57
C MET A 74 -3.21 0.09 1.59
N ASN A 75 -3.00 -0.63 2.69
CA ASN A 75 -1.96 -0.32 3.66
C ASN A 75 -1.03 -1.51 3.86
N GLN A 76 0.23 -1.24 4.15
CA GLN A 76 1.15 -2.24 4.68
C GLN A 76 0.66 -2.74 6.04
N VAL A 77 0.65 -4.06 6.20
CA VAL A 77 0.31 -4.77 7.45
C VAL A 77 1.44 -4.64 8.46
#